data_AF-A0A7R8AJ20-F1
#
_entry.id   AF-A0A7R8AJ20-F1
#
_cell.length_a   1.000
_cell.length_b   1.000
_cell.length_c   1.000
_cell.angle_alpha   90.00
_cell.angle_beta   90.00
_cell.angle_gamma   90.00
#
_symmetry.space_group_name_H-M   'P 1'
#
loop_
_entity.id
_entity.type
_entity.pdbx_description
1 polymer ?
#
loop_
_entity_poly.entity_id
_entity_poly.type
_entity_poly.pdbx_seq_one_letter_code
_entity_poly.pdbx_strand_id
1 'polypeptide(L)'
;MKIFSTLTSLALISAATAGTIVRWHGCVEGEYKQTITDGSSCAAVSGFLNTNLCRVEVPPPGRDHCTFYTNGCWNPFDGDTYECRAGEACDTRAWKAIASYKCWTE
;
A
#
# COMPACT_ATOMS: atom_id res chain seq x y z
N MET A 1 -27.02 22.89 -13.28
CA MET A 1 -26.34 22.83 -11.96
C MET A 1 -26.13 21.36 -11.60
N LYS A 2 -24.95 21.04 -11.09
CA LYS A 2 -24.32 19.72 -10.93
C LYS A 2 -25.23 18.59 -10.42
N ILE A 3 -25.06 17.38 -10.97
CA ILE A 3 -25.38 16.14 -10.26
C ILE A 3 -24.18 15.21 -10.38
N PHE A 4 -23.78 14.71 -9.21
CA PHE A 4 -22.48 14.22 -8.85
C PHE A 4 -22.20 12.82 -9.42
N SER A 5 -20.99 12.65 -9.95
CA SER A 5 -20.37 11.36 -10.22
C SER A 5 -20.34 10.50 -8.96
N THR A 6 -20.89 9.29 -9.01
CA THR A 6 -20.54 8.21 -8.08
C THR A 6 -20.40 6.91 -8.87
N LEU A 7 -19.15 6.61 -9.23
CA LEU A 7 -18.71 5.30 -9.70
C LEU A 7 -18.77 4.33 -8.52
N THR A 8 -19.95 3.74 -8.32
CA THR A 8 -20.14 2.69 -7.33
C THR A 8 -19.69 1.35 -7.89
N SER A 9 -18.72 0.77 -7.20
CA SER A 9 -18.66 -0.66 -6.89
C SER A 9 -18.20 -1.64 -7.98
N LEU A 10 -16.88 -1.77 -8.15
CA LEU A 10 -16.31 -3.08 -8.48
C LEU A 10 -15.99 -3.81 -7.17
N ALA A 11 -16.99 -4.49 -6.63
CA ALA A 11 -16.80 -5.56 -5.67
C ALA A 11 -16.91 -6.89 -6.42
N LEU A 12 -15.79 -7.58 -6.60
CA LEU A 12 -15.74 -9.04 -6.76
C LEU A 12 -14.30 -9.49 -6.53
N ILE A 13 -13.88 -9.61 -5.27
CA ILE A 13 -12.63 -10.31 -4.92
C ILE A 13 -13.05 -11.71 -4.52
N SER A 14 -13.08 -12.59 -5.51
CA SER A 14 -13.16 -14.03 -5.30
C SER A 14 -11.99 -14.47 -4.44
N ALA A 15 -12.30 -15.10 -3.30
CA ALA A 15 -11.33 -15.73 -2.42
C ALA A 15 -10.62 -16.88 -3.16
N ALA A 16 -9.38 -16.68 -3.60
CA ALA A 16 -8.48 -17.76 -4.00
C ALA A 16 -7.04 -17.27 -3.83
N THR A 17 -6.37 -17.79 -2.79
CA THR A 17 -5.08 -17.34 -2.21
C THR A 17 -5.21 -16.00 -1.48
N ALA A 18 -5.16 -16.00 -0.14
CA ALA A 18 -5.42 -14.79 0.67
C ALA A 18 -4.29 -13.76 0.49
N GLY A 19 -4.39 -12.94 -0.55
CA GLY A 19 -3.47 -11.84 -0.80
C GLY A 19 -3.47 -10.86 0.37
N THR A 20 -2.29 -10.39 0.77
CA THR A 20 -2.13 -9.32 1.75
C THR A 20 -2.69 -8.04 1.17
N ILE A 21 -3.64 -7.47 1.88
CA ILE A 21 -4.22 -6.17 1.56
C ILE A 21 -3.32 -5.10 2.16
N VAL A 22 -2.99 -4.09 1.35
CA VAL A 22 -2.32 -2.87 1.83
C VAL A 22 -3.20 -1.69 1.48
N ARG A 23 -3.56 -0.92 2.50
CA ARG A 23 -4.39 0.28 2.39
C ARG A 23 -3.51 1.50 2.49
N TRP A 24 -3.73 2.43 1.58
CA TRP A 24 -2.94 3.65 1.43
C TRP A 24 -3.85 4.84 1.65
N HIS A 25 -3.47 5.72 2.57
CA HIS A 25 -4.21 6.91 2.91
C HIS A 25 -3.35 8.14 2.62
N GLY A 26 -3.83 8.99 1.72
CA GLY A 26 -3.25 10.31 1.52
C GLY A 26 -3.58 11.25 2.68
N CYS A 27 -2.83 12.34 2.80
CA CYS A 27 -3.10 13.36 3.80
C CYS A 27 -4.34 14.20 3.46
N VAL A 28 -4.77 14.19 2.20
CA VAL A 28 -6.03 14.83 1.79
C VAL A 28 -7.19 13.90 2.11
N GLU A 29 -8.23 14.45 2.73
CA GLU A 29 -9.42 13.70 3.10
C GLU A 29 -10.06 13.04 1.86
N GLY A 30 -10.29 11.73 1.93
CA GLY A 30 -10.85 10.94 0.83
C GLY A 30 -9.81 10.33 -0.14
N GLU A 31 -8.53 10.68 -0.03
CA GLU A 31 -7.48 10.00 -0.81
C GLU A 31 -7.21 8.60 -0.24
N TYR A 32 -7.75 7.60 -0.94
CA TYR A 32 -7.64 6.20 -0.56
C TYR A 32 -7.32 5.33 -1.76
N LYS A 33 -6.43 4.37 -1.57
CA LYS A 33 -6.26 3.24 -2.48
C LYS A 33 -6.01 1.97 -1.69
N GLN A 34 -6.34 0.87 -2.33
CA GLN A 34 -6.04 -0.45 -1.85
C GLN A 34 -5.22 -1.17 -2.92
N THR A 35 -4.18 -1.85 -2.50
CA THR A 35 -3.46 -2.83 -3.30
C THR A 35 -3.55 -4.18 -2.64
N ILE A 36 -3.47 -5.23 -3.45
CA ILE A 36 -3.47 -6.60 -2.98
C ILE A 36 -2.24 -7.25 -3.58
N THR A 37 -1.45 -7.92 -2.75
CA THR A 37 -0.28 -8.68 -3.17
C THR A 37 -0.40 -10.09 -2.62
N ASP A 38 -0.03 -11.10 -3.39
CA ASP A 38 0.22 -12.44 -2.87
C ASP A 38 1.51 -12.49 -2.02
N GLY A 39 2.31 -11.41 -2.05
CA GLY A 39 3.56 -11.19 -1.32
C GLY A 39 4.72 -12.07 -1.76
N SER A 40 4.56 -12.90 -2.79
CA SER A 40 5.67 -13.66 -3.37
C SER A 40 6.58 -12.75 -4.20
N SER A 41 6.03 -11.68 -4.78
CA SER A 41 6.72 -10.77 -5.69
C SER A 41 6.72 -9.31 -5.20
N CYS A 42 7.67 -8.54 -5.72
CA CYS A 42 7.67 -7.09 -5.56
C CYS A 42 6.42 -6.49 -6.22
N ALA A 43 5.60 -5.79 -5.44
CA ALA A 43 4.45 -5.08 -5.95
C ALA A 43 4.84 -3.63 -6.25
N ALA A 44 4.75 -3.23 -7.52
CA ALA A 44 4.92 -1.84 -7.90
C ALA A 44 3.72 -1.01 -7.39
N VAL A 45 4.01 0.09 -6.73
CA VAL A 45 3.04 1.13 -6.46
C VAL A 45 3.21 2.14 -7.57
N SER A 46 2.13 2.57 -8.21
CA SER A 46 2.15 3.64 -9.20
C SER A 46 2.38 5.01 -8.52
N GLY A 47 3.46 5.11 -7.72
CA GLY A 47 3.95 6.30 -7.03
C GLY A 47 2.89 7.01 -6.19
N PHE A 48 2.07 6.25 -5.43
CA PHE A 48 0.74 6.68 -4.95
C PHE A 48 0.74 8.13 -4.53
N LEU A 49 1.70 8.56 -3.71
CA LEU A 49 1.89 9.96 -3.36
C LEU A 49 3.39 10.22 -3.18
N ASN A 50 4.04 10.79 -4.20
CA ASN A 50 5.44 11.22 -4.11
C ASN A 50 5.69 12.21 -2.94
N THR A 51 4.63 12.84 -2.40
CA THR A 51 4.73 13.89 -1.38
C THR A 51 3.60 13.94 -0.34
N ASN A 52 2.59 13.05 -0.41
CA ASN A 52 1.33 13.26 0.35
C ASN A 52 0.81 12.00 1.07
N LEU A 53 1.63 10.96 1.22
CA LEU A 53 1.21 9.74 1.93
C LEU A 53 1.25 10.00 3.45
N CYS A 54 0.11 9.83 4.12
CA CYS A 54 0.00 10.07 5.55
C CYS A 54 -0.06 8.80 6.38
N ARG A 55 -0.67 7.74 5.84
CA ARG A 55 -0.84 6.49 6.58
C ARG A 55 -0.91 5.29 5.65
N VAL A 56 -0.31 4.20 6.09
CA VAL A 56 -0.45 2.88 5.47
C VAL A 56 -0.97 1.90 6.51
N GLU A 57 -1.92 1.06 6.11
CA GLU A 57 -2.44 0.01 6.97
C GLU A 57 -2.29 -1.34 6.27
N VAL A 58 -1.83 -2.34 7.01
CA VAL A 58 -1.77 -3.72 6.56
C VAL A 58 -2.77 -4.51 7.40
N PRO A 59 -4.07 -4.51 7.05
CA PRO A 59 -5.08 -5.17 7.87
C PRO A 59 -4.90 -6.71 7.88
N PRO A 60 -5.15 -7.37 9.01
CA PRO A 60 -5.33 -8.83 9.03
C PRO A 60 -6.66 -9.18 8.34
N PRO A 61 -6.83 -10.40 7.79
CA PRO A 61 -5.84 -11.47 7.65
C PRO A 61 -4.88 -11.21 6.49
N GLY A 62 -3.57 -11.31 6.75
CA GLY A 62 -2.51 -11.05 5.77
C GLY A 62 -1.16 -11.60 6.25
N ARG A 63 -0.09 -11.24 5.53
CA ARG A 63 1.31 -11.50 5.93
C ARG A 63 1.71 -10.66 7.15
N ASP A 64 2.75 -11.07 7.89
CA ASP A 64 3.12 -10.46 9.18
C ASP A 64 3.59 -9.01 9.08
N HIS A 65 4.28 -8.65 8.01
CA HIS A 65 4.68 -7.27 7.75
C HIS A 65 4.87 -6.98 6.26
N CYS A 66 4.92 -5.70 5.91
CA CYS A 66 5.29 -5.22 4.59
C CYS A 66 6.47 -4.25 4.67
N THR A 67 7.45 -4.45 3.80
CA THR A 67 8.57 -3.55 3.55
C THR A 67 8.25 -2.69 2.32
N PHE A 68 8.42 -1.39 2.46
CA PHE A 68 8.16 -0.36 1.46
C PHE A 68 9.47 0.25 1.00
N TYR A 69 9.64 0.37 -0.31
CA TYR A 69 10.88 0.81 -0.94
C TYR A 69 10.63 2.10 -1.72
N THR A 70 11.52 3.08 -1.57
CA THR A 70 11.46 4.31 -2.38
C THR A 70 11.75 4.06 -3.85
N ASN A 71 12.42 2.94 -4.16
CA ASN A 71 12.71 2.47 -5.51
C ASN A 71 11.99 1.13 -5.78
N GLY A 72 12.23 0.53 -6.95
CA GLY A 72 11.83 -0.86 -7.20
C GLY A 72 12.49 -1.80 -6.18
N CYS A 73 11.78 -2.83 -5.73
CA CYS A 73 12.35 -3.81 -4.80
C CYS A 73 13.61 -4.42 -5.40
N TRP A 74 14.55 -4.78 -4.52
CA TRP A 74 15.84 -5.37 -4.92
C TRP A 74 16.73 -4.44 -5.73
N ASN A 75 16.40 -3.15 -5.87
CA ASN A 75 17.35 -2.17 -6.38
C ASN A 75 18.39 -1.86 -5.29
N PRO A 76 19.68 -2.24 -5.48
CA PRO A 76 20.72 -1.99 -4.48
C PRO A 76 21.24 -0.55 -4.51
N PHE A 77 20.80 0.26 -5.46
CA PHE A 77 21.23 1.65 -5.62
C PHE A 77 20.20 2.59 -4.97
N ASP A 78 20.66 3.30 -3.93
CA ASP A 78 20.08 4.48 -3.27
C ASP A 78 18.55 4.52 -3.14
N GLY A 79 18.03 3.92 -2.06
CA GLY A 79 16.64 4.09 -1.66
C GLY A 79 16.44 3.86 -0.16
N ASP A 80 15.44 4.52 0.42
CA ASP A 80 15.03 4.26 1.81
C ASP A 80 14.07 3.08 1.86
N THR A 81 14.11 2.37 2.98
CA THR A 81 13.20 1.26 3.27
C THR A 81 12.44 1.55 4.55
N TYR A 82 11.14 1.31 4.52
CA TYR A 82 10.25 1.47 5.66
C TYR A 82 9.47 0.17 5.89
N GLU A 83 9.04 -0.07 7.12
CA GLU A 83 8.32 -1.29 7.49
C GLU A 83 6.99 -0.95 8.16
N CYS A 84 5.97 -1.76 7.90
CA CYS A 84 4.69 -1.72 8.59
C CYS A 84 4.22 -3.13 8.91
N ARG A 85 3.89 -3.40 10.18
CA ARG A 85 3.38 -4.70 10.61
C ARG A 85 1.90 -4.84 10.31
N ALA A 86 1.46 -6.08 10.14
CA ALA A 86 0.03 -6.36 10.03
C ALA A 86 -0.71 -6.04 11.32
N GLY A 87 -1.91 -5.49 11.17
CA GLY A 87 -2.71 -4.97 12.29
C GLY A 87 -2.35 -3.56 12.72
N GLU A 88 -1.31 -2.96 12.16
CA GLU A 88 -0.89 -1.60 12.49
C GLU A 88 -1.31 -0.58 11.41
N ALA A 89 -1.48 0.66 11.87
CA ALA A 89 -1.63 1.84 11.05
C ALA A 89 -0.35 2.67 11.16
N CYS A 90 0.54 2.54 10.19
CA CYS A 90 1.83 3.20 10.19
C CYS A 90 1.70 4.64 9.72
N ASP A 91 2.22 5.59 10.51
CA ASP A 91 2.35 7.00 10.11
C ASP A 91 3.50 7.12 9.10
N THR A 92 3.15 7.52 7.88
CA THR A 92 4.08 7.62 6.76
C THR A 92 4.42 9.06 6.39
N ARG A 93 4.03 10.05 7.20
CA ARG A 93 4.28 11.48 6.91
C ARG A 93 5.75 11.83 6.73
N ALA A 94 6.62 11.08 7.41
CA ALA A 94 8.07 11.24 7.30
C ALA A 94 8.70 10.35 6.20
N TRP A 95 7.91 9.50 5.54
CA TRP A 95 8.42 8.59 4.52
C TRP A 95 8.62 9.35 3.21
N LYS A 96 9.69 9.01 2.50
CA LYS A 96 9.83 9.42 1.10
C LYS A 96 8.84 8.65 0.22
N ALA A 97 8.67 9.15 -0.99
CA ALA A 97 7.86 8.53 -2.02
C ALA A 97 8.13 7.02 -2.16
N ILE A 98 7.08 6.21 -2.06
CA ILE A 98 7.18 4.75 -2.22
C ILE A 98 6.91 4.36 -3.66
N ALA A 99 7.85 3.65 -4.27
CA ALA A 99 7.73 3.11 -5.63
C ALA A 99 7.29 1.64 -5.63
N SER A 100 7.64 0.88 -4.59
CA SER A 100 7.24 -0.53 -4.51
C SER A 100 7.20 -1.04 -3.08
N TYR A 101 6.59 -2.21 -2.88
CA TYR A 101 6.56 -2.87 -1.58
C TYR A 101 6.57 -4.38 -1.74
N LYS A 102 6.99 -5.08 -0.69
CA LYS A 102 6.92 -6.53 -0.57
C LYS A 102 6.45 -6.89 0.83
N CYS A 103 5.58 -7.89 0.94
CA CYS A 103 5.09 -8.37 2.23
C CYS A 103 5.65 -9.73 2.56
N TRP A 104 5.88 -9.99 3.84
CA TRP A 104 6.64 -11.13 4.35
C TRP A 104 5.88 -11.84 5.47
N THR A 105 6.03 -13.16 5.49
CA THR A 105 5.58 -14.00 6.61
C THR A 105 6.83 -14.42 7.37
N GLU A 106 6.82 -14.28 8.69
CA GLU A 106 7.88 -14.75 9.60
C GLU A 106 7.72 -16.24 9.93
#